data_AF-A0A1B7P473-F1
#
_entry.id   AF-A0A1B7P473-F1
#
_cell.length_a   1.000
_cell.length_b   1.000
_cell.length_c   1.000
_cell.angle_alpha   90.00
_cell.angle_beta   90.00
_cell.angle_gamma   90.00
#
_symmetry.space_group_name_H-M   'P 1'
#
loop_
_entity.id
_entity.type
_entity.pdbx_description
1 polymer ?
#
loop_
_entity_poly.entity_id
_entity_poly.type
_entity_poly.pdbx_seq_one_letter_code
_entity_poly.pdbx_strand_id
1 'polypeptide(L)'
;MIVGTQLLELVERIGTRRFAAHSTEYTSENTRDNKSGLLLWVFNPDLRYSSSPLDSSTGDEVSVTSQRAMKIFYQEVPDIQSILNPAQGAPSPTALEDLSLPLNIYAGVKQALERSGEILPVSARLFRDWRVGLLSRFEEM
;
A
#
# COMPACT_ATOMS: atom_id res chain seq x y z
N MET A 1 34.67 -0.94 -6.34
CA MET A 1 33.40 -0.28 -6.67
C MET A 1 32.50 -0.36 -5.42
N ILE A 2 32.67 0.56 -4.46
CA ILE A 2 32.08 0.44 -3.10
C ILE A 2 30.80 1.27 -2.95
N VAL A 3 30.71 2.41 -3.65
CA VAL A 3 29.54 3.30 -3.59
C VAL A 3 28.30 2.67 -4.22
N GLY A 4 28.45 1.92 -5.32
CA GLY A 4 27.33 1.26 -6.00
C GLY A 4 26.68 0.17 -5.15
N THR A 5 27.48 -0.63 -4.44
CA THR A 5 26.97 -1.67 -3.54
C THR A 5 26.29 -1.06 -2.31
N GLN A 6 26.85 0.02 -1.75
CA GLN A 6 26.25 0.74 -0.62
C GLN A 6 24.93 1.44 -1.00
N LEU A 7 24.87 2.08 -2.17
CA LEU A 7 23.63 2.67 -2.68
C LEU A 7 22.57 1.59 -2.94
N LEU A 8 22.96 0.46 -3.52
CA LEU A 8 22.05 -0.66 -3.74
C LEU A 8 21.50 -1.20 -2.41
N GLU A 9 22.37 -1.45 -1.43
CA GLU A 9 21.98 -1.88 -0.09
C GLU A 9 21.03 -0.88 0.59
N LEU A 10 21.30 0.42 0.47
CA LEU A 10 20.44 1.47 1.01
C LEU A 10 19.09 1.54 0.29
N VAL A 11 19.06 1.41 -1.04
CA VAL A 11 17.81 1.41 -1.82
C VAL A 11 16.99 0.14 -1.56
N GLU A 12 17.62 -1.02 -1.42
CA GLU A 12 16.95 -2.27 -1.00
C GLU A 12 16.38 -2.16 0.41
N ARG A 13 17.07 -1.45 1.30
CA ARG A 13 16.65 -1.29 2.70
C ARG A 13 15.62 -0.18 2.92
N ILE A 14 15.61 0.87 2.08
CA ILE A 14 14.85 2.12 2.32
C ILE A 14 13.90 2.47 1.17
N GLY A 15 14.19 2.07 -0.07
CA GLY A 15 13.69 2.76 -1.26
C GLY A 15 12.40 2.23 -1.89
N THR A 16 12.19 0.93 -2.01
CA THR A 16 11.06 0.40 -2.81
C THR A 16 10.68 -1.02 -2.44
N ARG A 17 10.08 -1.25 -1.27
CA ARG A 17 9.53 -2.58 -0.94
C ARG A 17 8.18 -2.79 -1.62
N ARG A 18 8.01 -3.98 -2.20
CA ARG A 18 6.76 -4.38 -2.84
C ARG A 18 6.16 -5.56 -2.09
N PHE A 19 4.86 -5.51 -1.86
CA PHE A 19 4.12 -6.56 -1.18
C PHE A 19 2.95 -7.01 -2.04
N ALA A 20 2.69 -8.31 -2.06
CA ALA A 20 1.44 -8.88 -2.52
C ALA A 20 0.59 -9.21 -1.28
N ALA A 21 -0.33 -8.32 -0.95
CA ALA A 21 -1.21 -8.46 0.20
C ALA A 21 -2.48 -9.22 -0.17
N HIS A 22 -2.83 -10.26 0.58
CA HIS A 22 -4.04 -11.05 0.35
C HIS A 22 -4.63 -11.56 1.67
N SER A 23 -5.92 -11.92 1.64
CA SER A 23 -6.56 -12.54 2.80
C SER A 23 -6.16 -14.00 2.96
N THR A 24 -5.96 -14.47 4.19
CA THR A 24 -5.73 -15.88 4.55
C THR A 24 -6.97 -16.76 4.31
N GLU A 25 -8.16 -16.18 4.37
CA GLU A 25 -9.44 -16.89 4.24
C GLU A 25 -9.77 -17.26 2.79
N TYR A 26 -9.08 -16.64 1.84
CA TYR A 26 -9.28 -16.86 0.40
C TYR A 26 -8.55 -18.10 -0.15
N THR A 27 -7.72 -18.74 0.67
CA THR A 27 -6.94 -19.93 0.31
C THR A 27 -7.76 -21.23 0.33
N SER A 28 -9.06 -21.16 0.66
CA SER A 28 -9.97 -22.33 0.60
C SER A 28 -10.28 -22.68 -0.86
N GLU A 29 -9.96 -23.92 -1.26
CA GLU A 29 -10.08 -24.48 -2.63
C GLU A 29 -11.50 -24.38 -3.26
N ASN A 30 -12.51 -23.95 -2.51
CA ASN A 30 -13.92 -23.97 -2.94
C ASN A 30 -14.45 -22.63 -3.47
N THR A 31 -13.66 -21.55 -3.53
CA THR A 31 -14.12 -20.28 -4.08
C THR A 31 -13.18 -19.77 -5.18
N ARG A 32 -13.52 -20.11 -6.43
CA ARG A 32 -12.83 -19.60 -7.64
C ARG A 32 -12.82 -18.05 -7.72
N ASP A 33 -13.63 -17.38 -6.92
CA ASP A 33 -13.86 -15.94 -6.98
C ASP A 33 -13.02 -15.09 -6.02
N ASN A 34 -12.19 -15.69 -5.15
CA ASN A 34 -11.52 -14.95 -4.07
C ASN A 34 -9.98 -14.85 -4.20
N LYS A 35 -9.41 -14.97 -5.40
CA LYS A 35 -7.96 -14.81 -5.58
C LYS A 35 -7.48 -13.35 -5.65
N SER A 36 -8.36 -12.40 -5.41
CA SER A 36 -8.02 -10.99 -5.51
C SER A 36 -7.10 -10.56 -4.36
N GLY A 37 -6.26 -9.56 -4.64
CA GLY A 37 -5.32 -9.02 -3.68
C GLY A 37 -4.87 -7.63 -4.06
N LEU A 38 -3.99 -7.07 -3.23
CA LEU A 38 -3.39 -5.77 -3.45
C LEU A 38 -1.90 -5.93 -3.73
N LEU A 39 -1.43 -5.35 -4.83
CA LEU A 39 -0.02 -5.02 -4.96
C LEU A 39 0.21 -3.70 -4.25
N LEU A 40 1.15 -3.69 -3.31
CA LEU A 40 1.55 -2.51 -2.55
C LEU A 40 3.00 -2.19 -2.89
N TRP A 41 3.28 -0.93 -3.15
CA TRP A 41 4.63 -0.42 -3.31
C TRP A 41 4.82 0.74 -2.33
N VAL A 42 5.64 0.49 -1.31
CA VAL A 42 6.05 1.50 -0.33
C VAL A 42 7.05 2.43 -0.99
N PHE A 43 6.65 3.67 -1.24
CA PHE A 43 7.50 4.67 -1.92
C PHE A 43 8.12 5.68 -0.97
N ASN A 44 7.36 6.11 0.05
CA ASN A 44 7.90 6.91 1.15
C ASN A 44 7.44 6.30 2.47
N PRO A 45 8.30 5.57 3.20
CA PRO A 45 7.94 4.95 4.47
C PRO A 45 7.76 5.97 5.62
N ASP A 46 8.10 7.24 5.38
CA ASP A 46 7.96 8.28 6.38
C ASP A 46 7.63 9.65 5.76
N LEU A 47 6.35 9.95 5.72
CA LEU A 47 5.79 11.23 5.28
C LEU A 47 5.08 11.90 6.45
N ARG A 48 5.28 13.20 6.61
CA ARG A 48 4.37 14.05 7.40
C ARG A 48 3.49 14.87 6.48
N TYR A 49 2.20 14.90 6.79
CA TYR A 49 1.22 15.70 6.06
C TYR A 49 0.22 16.32 7.04
N SER A 50 -0.52 17.30 6.55
CA SER A 50 -1.71 17.79 7.22
C SER A 50 -2.79 18.01 6.19
N SER A 51 -4.04 17.79 6.59
CA SER A 51 -5.20 17.90 5.72
C SER A 51 -6.35 18.48 6.51
N SER A 52 -7.11 19.38 5.88
CA SER A 52 -8.41 19.79 6.41
C SER A 52 -9.46 18.76 6.01
N PRO A 53 -10.21 18.17 6.94
CA PRO A 53 -11.38 17.38 6.57
C PRO A 53 -12.38 18.28 5.84
N LEU A 54 -13.00 17.79 4.76
CA LEU A 54 -14.03 18.52 4.01
C LEU A 54 -15.37 18.63 4.76
N ASP A 55 -15.54 17.93 5.87
CA ASP A 55 -16.80 17.86 6.62
C ASP A 55 -16.73 18.76 7.86
N SER A 56 -16.92 20.07 7.65
CA SER A 56 -17.21 21.03 8.72
C SER A 56 -18.69 21.42 8.71
N SER A 57 -19.58 20.45 8.46
CA SER A 57 -21.04 20.67 8.55
C SER A 57 -21.57 20.71 9.99
N THR A 58 -20.74 20.34 10.96
CA THR A 58 -20.91 20.62 12.38
C THR A 58 -19.78 21.56 12.80
N GLY A 59 -20.10 22.66 13.47
CA GLY A 59 -19.19 23.76 13.85
C GLY A 59 -18.08 23.41 14.85
N ASP A 60 -17.47 22.24 14.71
CA ASP A 60 -16.27 21.82 15.41
C ASP A 60 -15.04 22.44 14.75
N GLU A 61 -14.13 22.93 15.57
CA GLU A 61 -12.91 23.59 15.13
C GLU A 61 -12.11 22.68 14.19
N VAL A 62 -11.75 23.20 13.01
CA VAL A 62 -10.91 22.51 12.03
C VAL A 62 -9.52 22.32 12.63
N SER A 63 -9.30 21.19 13.29
CA SER A 63 -8.02 20.86 13.90
C SER A 63 -7.06 20.30 12.84
N VAL A 64 -6.26 21.20 12.27
CA VAL A 64 -5.19 20.88 11.31
C VAL A 64 -4.00 20.30 12.10
N THR A 65 -4.02 18.99 12.32
CA THR A 65 -2.93 18.28 13.02
C THR A 65 -1.92 17.71 12.03
N SER A 66 -0.65 17.70 12.41
CA SER A 66 0.40 17.02 11.65
C SER A 66 0.26 15.51 11.85
N GLN A 67 0.11 14.77 10.76
CA GLN A 67 -0.05 13.32 10.75
C GLN A 67 1.17 12.66 10.09
N ARG A 68 1.61 11.52 10.63
CA ARG A 68 2.69 10.70 10.06
C ARG A 68 2.11 9.48 9.35
N ALA A 69 2.56 9.22 8.13
CA ALA A 69 2.07 8.12 7.32
C ALA A 69 3.14 7.58 6.36
N MET A 70 2.85 6.44 5.75
CA MET A 70 3.57 5.88 4.61
C MET A 70 2.82 6.22 3.33
N LYS A 71 3.53 6.67 2.30
CA LYS A 71 2.98 6.82 0.95
C LYS A 71 3.08 5.49 0.22
N ILE A 72 1.92 4.98 -0.18
CA ILE A 72 1.75 3.68 -0.82
C ILE A 72 1.19 3.88 -2.21
N PHE A 73 1.84 3.28 -3.20
CA PHE A 73 1.25 3.03 -4.50
C PHE A 73 0.58 1.65 -4.45
N TYR A 74 -0.67 1.56 -4.87
CA TYR A 74 -1.41 0.31 -4.82
C TYR A 74 -2.21 0.01 -6.09
N GLN A 75 -2.36 -1.28 -6.37
CA GLN A 75 -3.21 -1.81 -7.43
C GLN A 75 -3.99 -3.00 -6.88
N GLU A 76 -5.27 -3.08 -7.24
CA GLU A 76 -6.08 -4.28 -7.01
C GLU A 76 -5.89 -5.23 -8.18
N VAL A 77 -5.59 -6.48 -7.87
CA VAL A 77 -5.32 -7.53 -8.85
C VAL A 77 -6.34 -8.65 -8.64
N PRO A 78 -6.98 -9.17 -9.71
CA PRO A 78 -8.00 -10.21 -9.59
C PRO A 78 -7.43 -11.58 -9.20
N ASP A 79 -6.18 -11.88 -9.57
CA ASP A 79 -5.48 -13.11 -9.20
C ASP A 79 -4.05 -12.80 -8.72
N ILE A 80 -3.93 -12.48 -7.43
CA ILE A 80 -2.64 -12.18 -6.79
C ILE A 80 -1.74 -13.42 -6.70
N GLN A 81 -2.35 -14.62 -6.65
CA GLN A 81 -1.63 -15.89 -6.55
C GLN A 81 -0.85 -16.19 -7.83
N SER A 82 -1.38 -15.80 -8.99
CA SER A 82 -0.65 -15.88 -10.27
C SER A 82 0.61 -15.00 -10.31
N ILE A 83 0.64 -13.91 -9.52
CA ILE A 83 1.79 -13.01 -9.43
C ILE A 83 2.83 -13.54 -8.44
N LEU A 84 2.37 -14.09 -7.31
CA LEU A 84 3.21 -14.72 -6.30
C LEU A 84 3.86 -16.01 -6.84
N ASN A 85 3.10 -16.79 -7.61
CA ASN A 85 3.50 -18.08 -8.16
C ASN A 85 3.38 -18.07 -9.70
N PRO A 86 4.27 -17.35 -10.40
CA PRO A 86 4.22 -17.27 -11.86
C PRO A 86 4.51 -18.64 -12.48
N ALA A 87 3.90 -18.91 -13.65
CA ALA A 87 4.15 -20.13 -14.41
C ALA A 87 5.63 -20.27 -14.78
N GLN A 88 6.12 -21.50 -14.92
CA GLN A 88 7.52 -21.77 -15.27
C GLN A 88 7.93 -21.01 -16.55
N GLY A 89 8.99 -20.19 -16.43
CA GLY A 89 9.52 -19.38 -17.54
C GLY A 89 9.03 -17.93 -17.57
N ALA A 90 8.04 -17.55 -16.76
CA ALA A 90 7.67 -16.15 -16.60
C ALA A 90 8.62 -15.43 -15.61
N PRO A 91 8.96 -14.15 -15.85
CA PRO A 91 9.83 -13.40 -14.95
C PRO A 91 9.14 -13.24 -13.59
N SER A 92 9.79 -13.71 -12.53
CA SER A 92 9.33 -13.41 -11.17
C SER A 92 9.59 -11.93 -10.86
N PRO A 93 8.65 -11.24 -10.19
CA PRO A 93 8.90 -9.88 -9.76
C PRO A 93 10.06 -9.88 -8.75
N THR A 94 11.18 -9.25 -9.10
CA THR A 94 12.31 -9.15 -8.18
C THR A 94 11.89 -8.39 -6.92
N ALA A 95 12.09 -8.99 -5.75
CA ALA A 95 11.80 -8.43 -4.42
C ALA A 95 10.31 -8.13 -4.10
N LEU A 96 9.39 -8.99 -4.56
CA LEU A 96 8.00 -9.00 -4.09
C LEU A 96 7.86 -9.89 -2.85
N GLU A 97 7.44 -9.30 -1.74
CA GLU A 97 7.20 -9.99 -0.47
C GLU A 97 5.73 -10.43 -0.37
N ASP A 98 5.48 -11.65 0.12
CA ASP A 98 4.14 -12.16 0.38
C ASP A 98 3.63 -11.65 1.74
N LEU A 99 2.41 -11.08 1.76
CA LEU A 99 1.78 -10.53 2.96
C LEU A 99 0.36 -11.11 3.13
N SER A 100 0.28 -12.21 3.87
CA SER A 100 -1.01 -12.82 4.23
C SER A 100 -1.61 -12.15 5.47
N LEU A 101 -2.85 -11.68 5.36
CA LEU A 101 -3.56 -10.94 6.40
C LEU A 101 -4.90 -11.60 6.73
N PRO A 102 -5.41 -11.53 7.96
CA PRO A 102 -6.80 -11.83 8.25
C PRO A 102 -7.75 -10.93 7.43
N LEU A 103 -8.94 -11.42 7.08
CA LEU A 103 -9.86 -10.72 6.16
C LEU A 103 -10.23 -9.31 6.64
N ASN A 104 -10.48 -9.15 7.94
CA ASN A 104 -10.80 -7.86 8.54
C ASN A 104 -9.65 -6.85 8.42
N ILE A 105 -8.40 -7.30 8.55
CA ILE A 105 -7.22 -6.45 8.41
C ILE A 105 -6.99 -6.08 6.95
N TYR A 106 -7.10 -7.05 6.03
CA TYR A 106 -7.01 -6.78 4.59
C TYR A 106 -8.04 -5.75 4.14
N ALA A 107 -9.32 -5.94 4.52
CA ALA A 107 -10.39 -4.99 4.20
C ALA A 107 -10.12 -3.61 4.81
N GLY A 108 -9.60 -3.56 6.05
CA GLY A 108 -9.20 -2.31 6.70
C GLY A 108 -8.09 -1.57 5.96
N VAL A 109 -7.05 -2.28 5.51
CA VAL A 109 -5.96 -1.70 4.71
C VAL A 109 -6.48 -1.15 3.40
N LYS A 110 -7.32 -1.91 2.67
CA LYS A 110 -7.93 -1.45 1.41
C LYS A 110 -8.72 -0.17 1.64
N GLN A 111 -9.62 -0.16 2.62
CA GLN A 111 -10.45 1.00 2.93
C GLN A 111 -9.61 2.22 3.34
N ALA A 112 -8.55 2.03 4.13
CA ALA A 112 -7.66 3.11 4.55
C ALA A 112 -6.93 3.75 3.35
N LEU A 113 -6.44 2.94 2.41
CA LEU A 113 -5.80 3.42 1.18
C LEU A 113 -6.78 4.21 0.29
N GLU A 114 -8.02 3.74 0.16
CA GLU A 114 -9.04 4.41 -0.65
C GLU A 114 -9.46 5.75 -0.05
N ARG A 115 -9.79 5.78 1.25
CA ARG A 115 -10.18 7.01 1.96
C ARG A 115 -9.05 8.04 1.97
N SER A 116 -7.81 7.61 2.22
CA SER A 116 -6.66 8.53 2.21
C SER A 116 -6.36 9.07 0.81
N GLY A 117 -6.59 8.29 -0.24
CA GLY A 117 -6.49 8.75 -1.63
C GLY A 117 -7.47 9.88 -1.95
N GLU A 118 -8.66 9.89 -1.36
CA GLU A 118 -9.64 10.98 -1.54
C GLU A 118 -9.17 12.31 -0.93
N ILE A 119 -8.38 12.25 0.14
CA ILE A 119 -7.83 13.44 0.82
C ILE A 119 -6.66 14.05 0.02
N LEU A 120 -5.98 13.24 -0.81
CA LEU A 120 -4.90 13.75 -1.66
C LEU A 120 -5.45 14.71 -2.76
N PRO A 121 -4.68 15.74 -3.15
CA PRO A 121 -4.97 16.53 -4.33
C PRO A 121 -5.17 15.63 -5.56
N VAL A 122 -6.08 16.00 -6.47
CA VAL A 122 -6.45 15.17 -7.64
C VAL A 122 -5.22 14.72 -8.45
N SER A 123 -4.25 15.62 -8.64
CA SER A 123 -3.00 15.33 -9.37
C SER A 123 -2.09 14.32 -8.67
N ALA A 124 -2.28 14.07 -7.39
CA ALA A 124 -1.46 13.16 -6.58
C ALA A 124 -2.14 11.80 -6.31
N ARG A 125 -3.39 11.59 -6.76
CA ARG A 125 -4.16 10.34 -6.54
C ARG A 125 -3.73 9.18 -7.42
N LEU A 126 -3.07 9.48 -8.55
CA LEU A 126 -2.61 8.50 -9.52
C LEU A 126 -1.14 8.74 -9.86
N PHE A 127 -0.38 7.66 -9.99
CA PHE A 127 0.95 7.66 -10.56
C PHE A 127 1.02 6.58 -11.64
N ARG A 128 0.95 6.99 -12.92
CA ARG A 128 0.69 6.07 -14.03
C ARG A 128 -0.60 5.27 -13.74
N ASP A 129 -0.52 3.94 -13.75
CA ASP A 129 -1.66 3.05 -13.49
C ASP A 129 -1.81 2.68 -12.01
N TRP A 130 -1.03 3.29 -11.10
CA TRP A 130 -1.07 3.01 -9.67
C TRP A 130 -1.92 4.05 -8.93
N ARG A 131 -2.83 3.58 -8.08
CA ARG A 131 -3.54 4.43 -7.13
C ARG A 131 -2.58 4.82 -6.00
N VAL A 132 -2.76 6.01 -5.45
CA VAL A 132 -1.92 6.52 -4.35
C VAL A 132 -2.77 6.65 -3.09
N GLY A 133 -2.29 6.07 -2.00
CA GLY A 133 -2.90 6.16 -0.68
C GLY A 133 -1.86 6.37 0.41
N LEU A 134 -2.34 6.69 1.61
CA LEU A 134 -1.54 6.87 2.82
C LEU A 134 -1.97 5.84 3.87
N LEU A 135 -1.00 5.23 4.53
CA LEU A 135 -1.24 4.40 5.72
C LEU A 135 -0.64 5.08 6.94
N SER A 136 -1.46 5.36 7.95
CA SER A 136 -1.00 6.02 9.18
C SER A 136 0.08 5.19 9.87
N ARG A 137 1.07 5.88 10.45
CA ARG A 137 2.04 5.27 11.34
C ARG A 137 1.65 5.59 12.78
N PHE A 138 1.72 4.59 13.64
CA PHE A 138 1.61 4.79 15.07
C PHE A 138 2.77 5.65 15.56
N GLU A 139 2.48 6.70 16.33
CA GLU A 139 3.45 7.45 17.11
C GLU A 139 3.15 7.14 18.59
N GLU A 140 4.15 6.64 19.33
CA GLU A 140 4.06 6.60 20.80
C GLU A 140 4.01 8.05 21.31
N MET A 141 3.00 8.37 22.13
CA MET A 141 2.84 9.67 22.79
C MET A 141 3.76 9.80 23.99
#